data_AF-D8Q9H0-F1
#
_entry.id   AF-D8Q9H0-F1
#
_cell.length_a   1.000
_cell.length_b   1.000
_cell.length_c   1.000
_cell.angle_alpha   90.00
_cell.angle_beta   90.00
_cell.angle_gamma   90.00
#
_symmetry.space_group_name_H-M   'P 1'
#
loop_
_entity.id
_entity.type
_entity.pdbx_description
1 polymer ?
#
loop_
_entity_poly.entity_id
_entity_poly.type
_entity_poly.pdbx_seq_one_letter_code
_entity_poly.pdbx_strand_id
1 'polypeptide(L)'
;MINALKTPSFFRPASRPSSPGPAPSRPDSAVGFERVARPLNKLSSFSALRKPSPAPVAKETNPSSTLVQDGSYMEMLSLKLSESVSKALAQPAGPATAAEQLNGRRPFPQGRGTTLGNLIASEIKAAQDNSHLLRAIYRTLQRPLSVLVTNLSGALMPLLTSPAFLTPPAPGPGSPNPNPTQLHALSIAQFSAELLQVFDDIGLAQEVDTRGDGLRHIREGLVSFINRTVQPLIGGIKSELNPMLDSL
;
A
#
# COMPACT_ATOMS: atom_id res chain seq x y z
N MET A 1 23.33 -35.68 41.36
CA MET A 1 22.04 -35.80 42.07
C MET A 1 21.23 -34.53 41.83
N ILE A 2 19.96 -34.72 41.45
CA ILE A 2 18.78 -33.80 41.51
C ILE A 2 18.87 -32.43 40.79
N ASN A 3 18.32 -32.31 39.57
CA ASN A 3 16.93 -31.87 39.25
C ASN A 3 16.48 -30.57 39.93
N ALA A 4 16.19 -29.53 39.13
CA ALA A 4 14.85 -28.94 39.00
C ALA A 4 14.84 -27.71 38.07
N LEU A 5 14.10 -27.84 36.96
CA LEU A 5 13.65 -26.77 36.07
C LEU A 5 12.68 -25.84 36.82
N LYS A 6 12.86 -24.52 36.71
CA LYS A 6 11.91 -23.54 37.25
C LYS A 6 11.54 -22.52 36.17
N THR A 7 10.39 -22.77 35.55
CA THR A 7 9.65 -21.84 34.70
C THR A 7 8.93 -20.80 35.56
N PRO A 8 8.71 -19.58 35.06
CA PRO A 8 7.57 -18.79 35.49
C PRO A 8 6.58 -18.59 34.33
N SER A 9 5.43 -19.26 34.45
CA SER A 9 4.19 -18.93 33.75
C SER A 9 3.62 -17.62 34.30
N PHE A 10 3.52 -16.58 33.47
CA PHE A 10 2.67 -15.42 33.76
C PHE A 10 1.88 -15.00 32.52
N PHE A 11 0.81 -15.74 32.25
CA PHE A 11 -0.36 -15.25 31.53
C PHE A 11 -1.59 -15.61 32.37
N ARG A 12 -2.23 -14.62 33.02
CA ARG A 12 -3.69 -14.38 33.03
C ARG A 12 -4.07 -13.20 33.96
N PRO A 13 -4.76 -12.18 33.46
CA PRO A 13 -5.64 -11.35 34.28
C PRO A 13 -7.05 -11.95 34.29
N ALA A 14 -7.60 -12.17 35.49
CA ALA A 14 -9.00 -12.48 35.72
C ALA A 14 -9.55 -11.50 36.77
N SER A 15 -10.43 -10.58 36.34
CA SER A 15 -11.47 -10.00 37.20
C SER A 15 -12.30 -8.97 36.42
N ARG A 16 -13.54 -9.35 36.08
CA ARG A 16 -14.68 -8.46 35.86
C ARG A 16 -15.09 -7.80 37.19
N PRO A 17 -15.77 -6.66 37.13
CA PRO A 17 -16.95 -6.44 37.96
C PRO A 17 -18.24 -6.44 37.12
N SER A 18 -19.18 -7.28 37.52
CA SER A 18 -20.59 -7.26 37.11
C SER A 18 -21.38 -6.21 37.88
N SER A 19 -22.48 -5.70 37.28
CA SER A 19 -23.83 -5.46 37.88
C SER A 19 -24.48 -4.17 37.32
N PRO A 20 -25.83 -4.00 37.29
CA PRO A 20 -26.95 -4.91 37.01
C PRO A 20 -27.91 -4.38 35.89
N GLY A 21 -28.85 -5.22 35.43
CA GLY A 21 -29.86 -4.92 34.41
C GLY A 21 -31.08 -4.10 34.88
N PRO A 22 -32.10 -3.91 34.02
CA PRO A 22 -33.26 -4.81 34.08
C PRO A 22 -33.80 -5.27 32.71
N ALA A 23 -34.51 -6.40 32.72
CA ALA A 23 -35.19 -7.05 31.59
C ALA A 23 -36.72 -6.76 31.62
N PRO A 24 -37.58 -7.48 30.88
CA PRO A 24 -37.93 -7.28 29.46
C PRO A 24 -39.46 -7.05 29.24
N SER A 25 -39.86 -6.61 28.05
CA SER A 25 -41.25 -6.75 27.58
C SER A 25 -41.33 -7.01 26.07
N ARG A 26 -41.75 -8.23 25.71
CA ARG A 26 -42.52 -8.59 24.49
C ARG A 26 -44.02 -8.39 24.81
N PRO A 27 -45.01 -8.40 23.87
CA PRO A 27 -45.08 -9.16 22.61
C PRO A 27 -45.63 -8.34 21.39
N ASP A 28 -45.22 -8.66 20.16
CA ASP A 28 -45.98 -9.37 19.09
C ASP A 28 -46.60 -8.48 17.99
N SER A 29 -46.50 -9.01 16.76
CA SER A 29 -47.41 -8.87 15.62
C SER A 29 -47.49 -7.57 14.80
N ALA A 30 -46.91 -7.69 13.59
CA ALA A 30 -47.62 -7.63 12.30
C ALA A 30 -47.97 -6.28 11.64
N VAL A 31 -47.81 -6.32 10.30
CA VAL A 31 -48.50 -5.55 9.23
C VAL A 31 -47.94 -4.19 8.82
N GLY A 32 -47.57 -4.10 7.53
CA GLY A 32 -47.98 -2.98 6.67
C GLY A 32 -46.97 -1.88 6.41
N PHE A 33 -46.14 -2.02 5.36
CA PHE A 33 -45.47 -0.89 4.73
C PHE A 33 -46.44 -0.17 3.78
N GLU A 34 -47.07 0.90 4.24
CA GLU A 34 -47.48 2.02 3.39
C GLU A 34 -47.82 3.24 4.25
N ARG A 35 -47.02 4.31 4.14
CA ARG A 35 -47.45 5.73 4.08
C ARG A 35 -46.25 6.68 4.20
N VAL A 36 -45.96 7.31 3.07
CA VAL A 36 -45.66 8.74 2.87
C VAL A 36 -45.39 9.56 4.15
N ALA A 37 -44.16 10.09 4.27
CA ALA A 37 -43.86 11.25 5.09
C ALA A 37 -43.02 12.26 4.31
N ARG A 38 -43.44 13.53 4.41
CA ARG A 38 -43.07 14.70 3.59
C ARG A 38 -41.65 15.23 3.88
N PRO A 39 -40.98 15.86 2.90
CA PRO A 39 -39.76 16.62 3.13
C PRO A 39 -40.06 18.08 3.50
N LEU A 40 -39.49 18.54 4.62
CA LEU A 40 -39.50 19.94 5.06
C LEU A 40 -38.09 20.30 5.53
N ASN A 41 -37.33 20.99 4.66
CA ASN A 41 -36.89 22.35 4.97
C ASN A 41 -36.18 22.97 3.77
N LYS A 42 -36.82 24.03 3.28
CA LYS A 42 -36.36 24.97 2.26
C LYS A 42 -35.58 26.07 2.98
N LEU A 43 -34.34 26.32 2.57
CA LEU A 43 -33.71 27.63 2.72
C LEU A 43 -33.22 28.08 1.35
N SER A 44 -34.10 28.80 0.68
CA SER A 44 -33.81 29.64 -0.47
C SER A 44 -33.23 30.97 0.04
N SER A 45 -31.97 31.26 -0.23
CA SER A 45 -31.45 32.63 -0.09
C SER A 45 -30.09 32.83 -0.77
N PHE A 46 -29.99 32.74 -2.10
CA PHE A 46 -28.94 33.45 -2.83
C PHE A 46 -29.44 33.88 -4.21
N SER A 47 -30.01 35.08 -4.27
CA SER A 47 -29.98 35.89 -5.48
C SER A 47 -29.91 37.36 -5.09
N ALA A 48 -28.75 37.97 -5.31
CA ALA A 48 -28.63 39.39 -5.62
C ALA A 48 -27.25 39.65 -6.23
N LEU A 49 -27.26 39.89 -7.54
CA LEU A 49 -26.21 40.53 -8.32
C LEU A 49 -25.73 41.81 -7.62
N ARG A 50 -24.42 41.93 -7.34
CA ARG A 50 -23.69 43.22 -7.42
C ARG A 50 -22.26 43.01 -7.92
N LYS A 51 -21.97 43.65 -9.05
CA LYS A 51 -20.64 43.88 -9.65
C LYS A 51 -19.66 44.50 -8.64
N PRO A 52 -18.39 44.08 -8.61
CA PRO A 52 -17.27 44.95 -8.26
C PRO A 52 -16.64 45.56 -9.51
N SER A 53 -16.54 46.88 -9.51
CA SER A 53 -15.87 47.73 -10.52
C SER A 53 -14.34 47.54 -10.50
N PRO A 54 -13.62 47.73 -11.62
CA PRO A 54 -12.17 47.59 -11.69
C PRO A 54 -11.40 48.89 -11.37
N ALA A 55 -10.11 48.70 -11.00
CA ALA A 55 -8.96 49.63 -10.97
C ALA A 55 -8.47 50.12 -9.58
N PRO A 56 -7.19 50.49 -9.38
CA PRO A 56 -6.04 50.46 -10.31
C PRO A 56 -4.81 49.63 -9.82
N VAL A 57 -3.86 49.49 -10.74
CA VAL A 57 -2.57 48.81 -10.65
C VAL A 57 -1.63 49.48 -9.62
N ALA A 58 -1.17 48.71 -8.63
CA ALA A 58 0.05 49.01 -7.89
C ALA A 58 1.17 48.07 -8.37
N LYS A 59 2.19 48.66 -9.01
CA LYS A 59 3.48 48.00 -9.22
C LYS A 59 4.22 48.02 -7.89
N GLU A 60 4.30 46.88 -7.22
CA GLU A 60 5.31 46.63 -6.20
C GLU A 60 6.18 45.46 -6.67
N THR A 61 7.34 45.83 -7.21
CA THR A 61 8.53 44.99 -7.27
C THR A 61 8.99 44.70 -5.85
N ASN A 62 8.76 43.47 -5.38
CA ASN A 62 9.53 42.88 -4.28
C ASN A 62 9.96 41.46 -4.69
N PRO A 63 11.27 41.14 -4.67
CA PRO A 63 11.74 39.77 -4.83
C PRO A 63 11.55 39.00 -3.52
N SER A 64 11.54 37.67 -3.60
CA SER A 64 11.47 36.68 -2.49
C SER A 64 10.09 36.44 -1.85
N SER A 65 9.27 35.59 -2.48
CA SER A 65 8.13 34.93 -1.82
C SER A 65 8.08 33.41 -2.08
N THR A 66 9.22 32.76 -2.30
CA THR A 66 9.26 31.32 -2.57
C THR A 66 9.06 30.44 -1.32
N LEU A 67 9.35 30.94 -0.11
CA LEU A 67 9.33 30.11 1.11
C LEU A 67 7.93 29.83 1.69
N VAL A 68 6.94 30.69 1.49
CA VAL A 68 5.58 30.50 2.05
C VAL A 68 4.73 29.58 1.16
N GLN A 69 5.06 29.45 -0.13
CA GLN A 69 4.34 28.58 -1.07
C GLN A 69 4.78 27.11 -0.98
N ASP A 70 6.02 26.84 -0.55
CA ASP A 70 6.57 25.49 -0.44
C ASP A 70 5.89 24.65 0.65
N GLY A 71 5.41 25.28 1.73
CA GLY A 71 4.72 24.58 2.82
C GLY A 71 3.42 23.91 2.36
N SER A 72 2.58 24.66 1.63
CA SER A 72 1.33 24.13 1.09
C SER A 72 1.56 23.06 0.02
N TYR A 73 2.60 23.22 -0.80
CA TYR A 73 2.97 22.21 -1.81
C TYR A 73 3.45 20.90 -1.16
N MET A 74 4.32 20.96 -0.14
CA MET A 74 4.79 19.76 0.56
C MET A 74 3.66 19.02 1.29
N GLU A 75 2.72 19.74 1.90
CA GLU A 75 1.52 19.14 2.51
C GLU A 75 0.66 18.42 1.47
N MET A 76 0.38 19.08 0.34
CA MET A 76 -0.36 18.50 -0.77
C MET A 76 0.36 17.28 -1.36
N LEU A 77 1.67 17.35 -1.54
CA LEU A 77 2.50 16.24 -2.02
C LEU A 77 2.41 15.04 -1.06
N SER A 78 2.55 15.27 0.25
CA SER A 78 2.45 14.23 1.27
C SER A 78 1.08 13.53 1.25
N LEU A 79 0.00 14.30 1.10
CA LEU A 79 -1.35 13.76 0.96
C LEU A 79 -1.51 12.95 -0.33
N LYS A 80 -1.08 13.50 -1.46
CA LYS A 80 -1.11 12.86 -2.78
C LYS A 80 -0.33 11.55 -2.79
N LEU A 81 0.85 11.52 -2.18
CA LEU A 81 1.68 10.32 -2.04
C LEU A 81 1.02 9.27 -1.15
N SER A 82 0.48 9.69 -0.01
CA SER A 82 -0.21 8.78 0.91
C SER A 82 -1.46 8.17 0.28
N GLU A 83 -2.23 8.97 -0.48
CA GLU A 83 -3.38 8.50 -1.25
C GLU A 83 -2.93 7.53 -2.36
N SER A 84 -1.87 7.86 -3.08
CA SER A 84 -1.35 7.02 -4.17
C SER A 84 -0.81 5.69 -3.68
N VAL A 85 -0.12 5.67 -2.54
CA VAL A 85 0.30 4.44 -1.86
C VAL A 85 -0.92 3.63 -1.42
N SER A 86 -1.93 4.29 -0.84
CA SER A 86 -3.18 3.63 -0.43
C SER A 86 -3.91 3.00 -1.63
N LYS A 87 -3.98 3.72 -2.76
CA LYS A 87 -4.55 3.22 -4.02
C LYS A 87 -3.75 2.07 -4.61
N ALA A 88 -2.42 2.15 -4.57
CA ALA A 88 -1.54 1.09 -5.05
C ALA A 88 -1.76 -0.22 -4.28
N LEU A 89 -1.99 -0.12 -2.97
CA LEU A 89 -2.23 -1.27 -2.08
C LEU A 89 -3.70 -1.72 -2.00
N ALA A 90 -4.65 -0.92 -2.51
CA ALA A 90 -6.08 -1.23 -2.44
C ALA A 90 -6.44 -2.50 -3.22
N GLN A 91 -7.43 -3.27 -2.76
CA GLN A 91 -7.87 -4.46 -3.50
C GLN A 91 -8.46 -4.08 -4.88
N PRO A 92 -8.15 -4.82 -5.96
CA PRO A 92 -8.77 -4.59 -7.26
C PRO A 92 -10.29 -4.78 -7.24
N ALA A 93 -11.02 -3.86 -7.87
CA ALA A 93 -12.48 -3.93 -8.03
C ALA A 93 -12.87 -4.78 -9.25
N GLY A 94 -14.03 -5.46 -9.20
CA GLY A 94 -14.61 -6.20 -10.33
C GLY A 94 -15.15 -7.59 -9.94
N PRO A 95 -15.58 -8.46 -10.88
CA PRO A 95 -15.80 -9.88 -10.63
C PRO A 95 -14.47 -10.66 -10.65
N ALA A 96 -14.30 -11.69 -9.82
CA ALA A 96 -13.05 -12.45 -9.72
C ALA A 96 -13.24 -13.85 -10.27
N THR A 97 -12.22 -14.36 -10.94
CA THR A 97 -12.09 -15.79 -11.23
C THR A 97 -11.75 -16.52 -9.93
N ALA A 98 -12.44 -17.62 -9.64
CA ALA A 98 -12.23 -18.39 -8.40
C ALA A 98 -10.78 -18.91 -8.27
N ALA A 99 -10.09 -19.09 -9.40
CA ALA A 99 -8.71 -19.55 -9.47
C ALA A 99 -7.66 -18.51 -9.00
N GLU A 100 -8.02 -17.23 -8.86
CA GLU A 100 -7.10 -16.16 -8.48
C GLU A 100 -7.36 -15.62 -7.07
N GLN A 101 -8.46 -16.06 -6.44
CA GLN A 101 -8.84 -15.62 -5.11
C GLN A 101 -8.10 -16.42 -4.03
N LEU A 102 -7.37 -15.70 -3.18
CA LEU A 102 -6.79 -16.25 -1.96
C LEU A 102 -7.43 -15.51 -0.78
N ASN A 103 -8.22 -16.23 0.04
CA ASN A 103 -8.96 -15.66 1.17
C ASN A 103 -9.81 -14.44 0.78
N GLY A 104 -10.45 -14.48 -0.40
CA GLY A 104 -11.27 -13.39 -0.94
C GLY A 104 -10.49 -12.16 -1.44
N ARG A 105 -9.15 -12.20 -1.42
CA ARG A 105 -8.28 -11.16 -1.98
C ARG A 105 -7.81 -11.53 -3.38
N ARG A 106 -7.45 -10.53 -4.17
CA ARG A 106 -6.83 -10.71 -5.50
C ARG A 106 -5.36 -10.32 -5.50
N PRO A 107 -4.57 -10.88 -6.43
CA PRO A 107 -3.22 -10.41 -6.67
C PRO A 107 -3.22 -8.95 -7.11
N PHE A 108 -2.09 -8.26 -6.91
CA PHE A 108 -1.91 -6.91 -7.45
C PHE A 108 -1.89 -6.95 -8.99
N PRO A 109 -2.66 -6.10 -9.67
CA PRO A 109 -2.61 -6.00 -11.12
C PRO A 109 -1.31 -5.36 -11.56
N GLN A 110 -0.86 -5.76 -12.74
CA GLN A 110 0.34 -5.23 -13.37
C GLN A 110 0.22 -3.72 -13.64
N GLY A 111 1.37 -3.03 -13.64
CA GLY A 111 1.49 -1.60 -13.90
C GLY A 111 1.20 -0.70 -12.69
N ARG A 112 0.80 -1.26 -11.53
CA ARG A 112 0.57 -0.47 -10.32
C ARG A 112 1.85 0.08 -9.72
N GLY A 113 2.92 -0.71 -9.73
CA GLY A 113 4.22 -0.25 -9.25
C GLY A 113 4.72 0.89 -10.14
N THR A 114 4.56 0.73 -11.46
CA THR A 114 4.92 1.73 -12.47
C THR A 114 4.11 3.01 -12.31
N THR A 115 2.80 2.92 -12.06
CA THR A 115 1.93 4.10 -11.89
C THR A 115 2.36 4.93 -10.67
N LEU A 116 2.63 4.27 -9.53
CA LEU A 116 3.14 4.96 -8.33
C LEU A 116 4.54 5.54 -8.58
N GLY A 117 5.43 4.76 -9.21
CA GLY A 117 6.78 5.18 -9.56
C GLY A 117 6.77 6.41 -10.46
N ASN A 118 5.92 6.45 -11.49
CA ASN A 118 5.81 7.56 -12.44
C ASN A 118 5.35 8.85 -11.77
N LEU A 119 4.46 8.76 -10.78
CA LEU A 119 4.08 9.92 -9.97
C LEU A 119 5.29 10.47 -9.22
N ILE A 120 6.04 9.60 -8.52
CA ILE A 120 7.25 9.99 -7.80
C ILE A 120 8.29 10.60 -8.75
N ALA A 121 8.52 9.95 -9.89
CA ALA A 121 9.44 10.42 -10.93
C ALA A 121 9.03 11.79 -11.48
N SER A 122 7.73 12.04 -11.68
CA SER A 122 7.25 13.32 -12.19
C SER A 122 7.53 14.48 -11.22
N GLU A 123 7.38 14.26 -9.91
CA GLU A 123 7.65 15.27 -8.88
C GLU A 123 9.16 15.53 -8.73
N ILE A 124 9.97 14.47 -8.78
CA ILE A 124 11.44 14.58 -8.74
C ILE A 124 11.96 15.35 -9.96
N LYS A 125 11.48 15.02 -11.16
CA LYS A 125 11.86 15.71 -12.41
C LYS A 125 11.42 17.18 -12.38
N ALA A 126 10.22 17.48 -11.85
CA ALA A 126 9.74 18.84 -11.73
C ALA A 126 10.58 19.70 -10.75
N ALA A 127 11.22 19.08 -9.76
CA ALA A 127 12.04 19.76 -8.76
C ALA A 127 13.55 19.73 -9.07
N GLN A 128 13.97 19.20 -10.22
CA GLN A 128 15.38 18.96 -10.54
C GLN A 128 16.23 20.24 -10.52
N ASP A 129 15.65 21.39 -10.89
CA ASP A 129 16.32 22.68 -10.90
C ASP A 129 16.40 23.34 -9.51
N ASN A 130 15.71 22.79 -8.50
CA ASN A 130 15.66 23.34 -7.14
C ASN A 130 16.11 22.29 -6.10
N SER A 131 17.39 22.36 -5.74
CA SER A 131 18.01 21.41 -4.79
C SER A 131 17.35 21.38 -3.39
N HIS A 132 16.80 22.51 -2.91
CA HIS A 132 16.11 22.55 -1.62
C HIS A 132 14.77 21.83 -1.68
N LEU A 133 14.03 22.04 -2.78
CA LEU A 133 12.76 21.39 -3.03
C LEU A 133 12.95 19.88 -3.23
N LEU A 134 13.94 19.49 -4.04
CA LEU A 134 14.30 18.09 -4.26
C LEU A 134 14.59 17.36 -2.94
N ARG A 135 15.36 18.00 -2.05
CA ARG A 135 15.66 17.46 -0.72
C ARG A 135 14.41 17.36 0.16
N ALA A 136 13.52 18.34 0.11
CA ALA A 136 12.24 18.29 0.82
C ALA A 136 11.35 17.14 0.31
N ILE A 137 11.33 16.90 -1.00
CA ILE A 137 10.62 15.77 -1.63
C ILE A 137 11.19 14.44 -1.11
N TYR A 138 12.51 14.24 -1.10
CA TYR A 138 13.11 12.99 -0.62
C TYR A 138 12.77 12.69 0.84
N ARG A 139 12.79 13.69 1.71
CA ARG A 139 12.35 13.53 3.11
C ARG A 139 10.86 13.21 3.22
N THR A 140 10.04 13.85 2.40
CA THR A 140 8.59 13.61 2.37
C THR A 140 8.25 12.20 1.87
N LEU A 141 9.06 11.63 0.97
CA LEU A 141 8.90 10.27 0.44
C LEU A 141 9.18 9.17 1.48
N GLN A 142 10.02 9.41 2.49
CA GLN A 142 10.40 8.37 3.45
C GLN A 142 9.18 7.72 4.13
N ARG A 143 8.34 8.52 4.80
CA ARG A 143 7.19 8.01 5.54
C ARG A 143 6.23 7.18 4.68
N PRO A 144 5.69 7.68 3.54
CA PRO A 144 4.75 6.91 2.73
C PRO A 144 5.39 5.63 2.14
N LEU A 145 6.66 5.67 1.76
CA LEU A 145 7.36 4.49 1.25
C LEU A 145 7.67 3.46 2.35
N SER A 146 8.01 3.90 3.56
CA SER A 146 8.16 2.98 4.71
C SER A 146 6.84 2.29 5.05
N VAL A 147 5.72 3.00 4.97
CA VAL A 147 4.37 2.42 5.13
C VAL A 147 4.08 1.41 4.02
N LEU A 148 4.44 1.72 2.77
CA LEU A 148 4.31 0.79 1.64
C LEU A 148 5.10 -0.51 1.90
N VAL A 149 6.39 -0.41 2.25
CA VAL A 149 7.24 -1.58 2.51
C VAL A 149 6.69 -2.40 3.67
N THR A 150 6.24 -1.76 4.74
CA THR A 150 5.64 -2.44 5.91
C THR A 150 4.38 -3.22 5.51
N ASN A 151 3.49 -2.62 4.71
CA ASN A 151 2.28 -3.27 4.23
C ASN A 151 2.58 -4.43 3.27
N LEU A 152 3.51 -4.26 2.34
CA LEU A 152 3.94 -5.34 1.43
C LEU A 152 4.55 -6.50 2.21
N SER A 153 5.38 -6.22 3.21
CA SER A 153 5.93 -7.25 4.09
C SER A 153 4.82 -7.99 4.85
N GLY A 154 3.86 -7.26 5.42
CA GLY A 154 2.70 -7.85 6.11
C GLY A 154 1.83 -8.73 5.21
N ALA A 155 1.75 -8.40 3.92
CA ALA A 155 1.04 -9.21 2.92
C ALA A 155 1.86 -10.42 2.45
N LEU A 156 3.18 -10.27 2.29
CA LEU A 156 4.06 -11.31 1.73
C LEU A 156 4.40 -12.41 2.74
N MET A 157 4.68 -12.05 4.00
CA MET A 157 5.16 -13.01 5.01
C MET A 157 4.22 -14.21 5.21
N PRO A 158 2.89 -14.05 5.35
CA PRO A 158 1.97 -15.18 5.46
C PRO A 158 1.98 -16.11 4.24
N LEU A 159 2.22 -15.56 3.05
CA LEU A 159 2.29 -16.35 1.80
C LEU A 159 3.55 -17.21 1.79
N LEU A 160 4.70 -16.62 2.12
CA LEU A 160 5.98 -17.35 2.15
C LEU A 160 6.03 -18.44 3.22
N THR A 161 5.30 -18.28 4.34
CA THR A 161 5.20 -19.31 5.37
C THR A 161 4.23 -20.43 5.03
N SER A 162 3.37 -20.25 4.02
CA SER A 162 2.40 -21.26 3.62
C SER A 162 3.09 -22.40 2.86
N PRO A 163 2.83 -23.69 3.20
CA PRO A 163 3.38 -24.81 2.44
C PRO A 163 2.89 -24.83 0.98
N ALA A 164 1.74 -24.21 0.72
CA ALA A 164 1.22 -24.04 -0.62
C ALA A 164 2.14 -23.19 -1.51
N PHE A 165 3.02 -22.35 -0.95
CA PHE A 165 3.89 -21.51 -1.76
C PHE A 165 4.87 -22.31 -2.65
N LEU A 166 5.34 -23.47 -2.17
CA LEU A 166 6.29 -24.31 -2.91
C LEU A 166 5.63 -25.53 -3.58
N THR A 167 4.31 -25.68 -3.48
CA THR A 167 3.61 -26.90 -3.93
C THR A 167 2.42 -26.55 -4.83
N PRO A 168 2.41 -26.99 -6.10
CA PRO A 168 3.51 -27.60 -6.84
C PRO A 168 4.63 -26.59 -7.15
N PRO A 169 5.91 -26.99 -7.23
CA PRO A 169 7.01 -26.08 -7.50
C PRO A 169 7.06 -25.66 -8.98
N ALA A 170 6.75 -26.55 -9.93
CA ALA A 170 6.61 -26.21 -11.34
C ALA A 170 5.16 -26.34 -11.85
N PRO A 171 4.77 -25.57 -12.88
CA PRO A 171 3.54 -25.81 -13.61
C PRO A 171 3.58 -27.18 -14.30
N GLY A 172 2.67 -28.07 -13.90
CA GLY A 172 2.55 -29.40 -14.48
C GLY A 172 1.46 -29.48 -15.56
N PRO A 173 1.36 -30.61 -16.28
CA PRO A 173 0.35 -30.80 -17.33
C PRO A 173 -1.10 -30.65 -16.83
N GLY A 174 -1.36 -30.97 -15.56
CA GLY A 174 -2.67 -30.84 -14.92
C GLY A 174 -2.91 -29.47 -14.23
N SER A 175 -1.87 -28.66 -14.07
CA SER A 175 -1.94 -27.34 -13.44
C SER A 175 -0.93 -26.41 -14.12
N PRO A 176 -1.27 -25.88 -15.32
CA PRO A 176 -0.34 -25.08 -16.13
C PRO A 176 -0.08 -23.70 -15.54
N ASN A 177 -0.84 -23.30 -14.52
CA ASN A 177 -0.73 -22.01 -13.86
C ASN A 177 -0.21 -22.17 -12.43
N PRO A 178 0.57 -21.20 -11.93
CA PRO A 178 0.94 -21.15 -10.52
C PRO A 178 -0.30 -21.10 -9.63
N ASN A 179 -0.20 -21.66 -8.44
CA ASN A 179 -1.32 -21.68 -7.51
C ASN A 179 -1.66 -20.28 -6.97
N PRO A 180 -2.82 -20.07 -6.32
CA PRO A 180 -3.22 -18.76 -5.83
C PRO A 180 -2.21 -18.14 -4.85
N THR A 181 -1.56 -18.93 -3.99
CA THR A 181 -0.54 -18.42 -3.06
C THR A 181 0.69 -17.89 -3.79
N GLN A 182 1.18 -18.64 -4.79
CA GLN A 182 2.28 -18.25 -5.67
C GLN A 182 1.92 -17.01 -6.48
N LEU A 183 0.72 -16.96 -7.07
CA LEU A 183 0.23 -15.80 -7.82
C LEU A 183 0.23 -14.52 -6.99
N HIS A 184 -0.28 -14.59 -5.76
CA HIS A 184 -0.29 -13.43 -4.86
C HIS A 184 1.12 -12.97 -4.51
N ALA A 185 2.01 -13.91 -4.16
CA ALA A 185 3.40 -13.58 -3.83
C ALA A 185 4.15 -12.99 -5.04
N LEU A 186 3.94 -13.58 -6.23
CA LEU A 186 4.49 -13.08 -7.50
C LEU A 186 3.96 -11.70 -7.84
N SER A 187 2.68 -11.39 -7.55
CA SER A 187 2.14 -10.06 -7.78
C SER A 187 2.78 -8.98 -6.90
N ILE A 188 3.17 -9.33 -5.66
CA ILE A 188 3.92 -8.44 -4.76
C ILE A 188 5.35 -8.23 -5.30
N ALA A 189 5.99 -9.31 -5.76
CA ALA A 189 7.32 -9.24 -6.38
C ALA A 189 7.28 -8.39 -7.66
N GLN A 190 6.29 -8.58 -8.52
CA GLN A 190 6.07 -7.81 -9.75
C GLN A 190 5.86 -6.33 -9.45
N PHE A 191 4.97 -5.99 -8.50
CA PHE A 191 4.77 -4.61 -8.04
C PHE A 191 6.09 -3.98 -7.58
N SER A 192 6.88 -4.74 -6.80
CA SER A 192 8.18 -4.27 -6.29
C SER A 192 9.20 -4.06 -7.42
N ALA A 193 9.20 -4.94 -8.42
CA ALA A 193 10.08 -4.85 -9.58
C ALA A 193 9.73 -3.65 -10.47
N GLU A 194 8.45 -3.43 -10.75
CA GLU A 194 7.96 -2.27 -11.50
C GLU A 194 8.34 -0.95 -10.82
N LEU A 195 8.19 -0.87 -9.49
CA LEU A 195 8.56 0.33 -8.74
C LEU A 195 10.07 0.55 -8.73
N LEU A 196 10.86 -0.52 -8.55
CA LEU A 196 12.32 -0.46 -8.60
C LEU A 196 12.84 -0.04 -9.97
N GLN A 197 12.23 -0.52 -11.05
CA GLN A 197 12.60 -0.11 -12.39
C GLN A 197 12.47 1.41 -12.55
N VAL A 198 11.36 2.00 -12.09
CA VAL A 198 11.19 3.46 -12.14
C VAL A 198 12.17 4.18 -11.21
N PHE A 199 12.51 3.61 -10.05
CA PHE A 199 13.54 4.18 -9.17
C PHE A 199 14.91 4.18 -9.86
N ASP A 200 15.24 3.10 -10.55
CA ASP A 200 16.51 2.98 -11.25
C ASP A 200 16.60 3.94 -12.44
N ASP A 201 15.51 4.15 -13.18
CA ASP A 201 15.42 5.10 -14.29
C ASP A 201 15.69 6.56 -13.89
N ILE A 202 15.40 6.92 -12.62
CA ILE A 202 15.62 8.28 -12.10
C ILE A 202 16.81 8.36 -11.12
N GLY A 203 17.57 7.28 -10.95
CA GLY A 203 18.70 7.22 -10.01
C GLY A 203 18.30 7.33 -8.53
N LEU A 204 17.03 7.04 -8.17
CA LEU A 204 16.55 7.16 -6.81
C LEU A 204 17.15 6.06 -5.92
N ALA A 205 17.71 6.46 -4.77
CA ALA A 205 18.28 5.56 -3.78
C ALA A 205 19.48 4.69 -4.25
N GLN A 206 20.19 5.13 -5.30
CA GLN A 206 21.38 4.45 -5.82
C GLN A 206 22.69 4.86 -5.13
N GLU A 207 22.79 6.07 -4.57
CA GLU A 207 24.01 6.55 -3.90
C GLU A 207 23.93 6.53 -2.38
N VAL A 208 25.10 6.35 -1.75
CA VAL A 208 25.35 6.71 -0.35
C VAL A 208 25.30 8.22 -0.28
N ASP A 209 24.08 8.77 -0.25
CA ASP A 209 23.92 10.19 -0.06
C ASP A 209 24.54 10.55 1.29
N THR A 210 25.71 11.19 1.26
CA THR A 210 26.45 11.66 2.44
C THR A 210 25.61 12.58 3.32
N ARG A 211 24.43 12.99 2.83
CA ARG A 211 23.45 13.85 3.48
C ARG A 211 22.29 13.11 4.13
N GLY A 212 22.29 11.77 4.10
CA GLY A 212 21.44 10.93 4.95
C GLY A 212 19.98 10.84 4.52
N ASP A 213 19.63 11.11 3.26
CA ASP A 213 18.26 10.93 2.77
C ASP A 213 17.99 9.42 2.56
N GLY A 214 17.64 8.77 3.68
CA GLY A 214 17.63 7.33 3.87
C GLY A 214 16.52 6.59 3.11
N LEU A 215 16.52 6.61 1.78
CA LEU A 215 15.63 5.79 0.94
C LEU A 215 16.25 4.43 0.57
N ARG A 216 17.54 4.22 0.85
CA ARG A 216 18.26 2.97 0.58
C ARG A 216 17.58 1.73 1.18
N HIS A 217 17.13 1.82 2.44
CA HIS A 217 16.41 0.73 3.10
C HIS A 217 15.09 0.35 2.40
N ILE A 218 14.41 1.31 1.76
CA ILE A 218 13.22 1.05 0.94
C ILE A 218 13.61 0.22 -0.28
N ARG A 219 14.65 0.64 -1.00
CA ARG A 219 15.17 -0.08 -2.17
C ARG A 219 15.56 -1.52 -1.80
N GLU A 220 16.33 -1.69 -0.72
CA GLU A 220 16.74 -2.99 -0.21
C GLU A 220 15.54 -3.86 0.20
N GLY A 221 14.50 -3.25 0.79
CA GLY A 221 13.24 -3.94 1.10
C GLY A 221 12.53 -4.47 -0.14
N LEU A 222 12.39 -3.64 -1.18
CA LEU A 222 11.77 -4.03 -2.45
C LEU A 222 12.56 -5.16 -3.14
N VAL A 223 13.89 -5.05 -3.19
CA VAL A 223 14.77 -6.10 -3.74
C VAL A 223 14.63 -7.39 -2.94
N SER A 224 14.54 -7.29 -1.61
CA SER A 224 14.32 -8.44 -0.74
C SER A 224 12.99 -9.14 -1.01
N PHE A 225 11.90 -8.41 -1.29
CA PHE A 225 10.62 -9.04 -1.64
C PHE A 225 10.70 -9.84 -2.94
N ILE A 226 11.40 -9.32 -3.95
CA ILE A 226 11.63 -10.04 -5.20
C ILE A 226 12.42 -11.32 -4.94
N ASN A 227 13.57 -11.20 -4.27
CA ASN A 227 14.46 -12.33 -4.04
C ASN A 227 13.81 -13.42 -3.19
N ARG A 228 13.09 -13.05 -2.13
CA ARG A 228 12.40 -14.02 -1.25
C ARG A 228 11.27 -14.77 -1.94
N THR A 229 10.66 -14.19 -2.96
CA THR A 229 9.60 -14.85 -3.74
C THR A 229 10.18 -15.65 -4.90
N VAL A 230 11.06 -15.05 -5.69
CA VAL A 230 11.49 -15.62 -6.97
C VAL A 230 12.54 -16.72 -6.77
N GLN A 231 13.49 -16.55 -5.85
CA GLN A 231 14.57 -17.53 -5.68
C GLN A 231 14.08 -18.91 -5.23
N PRO A 232 13.16 -19.04 -4.24
CA PRO A 232 12.64 -20.35 -3.87
C PRO A 232 11.84 -21.03 -4.98
N LEU A 233 11.09 -20.27 -5.80
CA LEU A 233 10.36 -20.83 -6.93
C LEU A 233 11.30 -21.34 -8.03
N ILE A 234 12.33 -20.56 -8.38
CA ILE A 234 13.37 -21.01 -9.33
C ILE A 234 14.09 -22.25 -8.79
N GLY A 235 14.41 -22.27 -7.50
CA GLY A 235 15.04 -23.41 -6.84
C GLY A 235 14.16 -24.67 -6.90
N GLY A 236 12.86 -24.53 -6.61
CA GLY A 236 11.88 -25.60 -6.72
C GLY A 236 11.78 -26.16 -8.14
N ILE A 237 11.62 -25.29 -9.14
CA ILE A 237 11.55 -25.69 -10.55
C ILE A 237 12.81 -26.43 -10.98
N LYS A 238 14.00 -25.91 -10.64
CA LYS A 238 15.28 -26.57 -10.95
C LYS A 238 15.38 -27.94 -10.29
N SER A 239 14.92 -28.09 -9.05
CA SER A 239 14.96 -29.36 -8.34
C SER A 239 14.04 -30.42 -8.95
N GLU A 240 12.96 -30.02 -9.61
CA GLU A 240 12.05 -30.93 -10.31
C GLU A 240 12.55 -31.26 -11.73
N LEU A 241 13.09 -30.28 -12.46
CA LEU A 241 13.54 -30.46 -13.84
C LEU A 241 14.89 -31.16 -13.97
N ASN A 242 15.86 -30.89 -13.09
CA ASN A 242 17.20 -31.46 -13.20
C ASN A 242 17.20 -33.01 -13.21
N PRO A 243 16.47 -33.70 -12.32
CA PRO A 243 16.38 -35.17 -12.38
C PRO A 243 15.75 -35.70 -13.66
N MET A 244 14.81 -34.96 -14.26
CA MET A 244 14.20 -35.35 -15.54
C MET A 244 15.19 -35.21 -16.69
N LEU A 245 16.01 -34.16 -16.68
CA LEU A 245 17.07 -33.96 -17.67
C LEU A 245 18.18 -35.01 -17.55
N ASP A 246 18.57 -35.37 -16.32
CA ASP A 246 19.59 -36.41 -16.08
C ASP A 246 19.13 -37.81 -16.50
N SER A 247 17.81 -38.01 -16.64
CA SER A 247 17.22 -39.29 -17.05
C SER A 247 17.04 -39.47 -18.57
N LEU A 248 17.34 -38.43 -19.36
CA LEU A 248 17.27 -38.40 -20.83
C LEU A 248 18.64 -38.68 -21.45
#